data_AF-W5SXN3-F1
#
_entry.id   AF-W5SXN3-F1
#
_cell.length_a   1.000
_cell.length_b   1.000
_cell.length_c   1.000
_cell.angle_alpha   90.00
_cell.angle_beta   90.00
_cell.angle_gamma   90.00
#
_symmetry.space_group_name_H-M   'P 1'
#
loop_
_entity.id
_entity.type
_entity.pdbx_description
1 polymer ?
#
loop_
_entity_poly.entity_id
_entity_poly.type
_entity_poly.pdbx_seq_one_letter_code
_entity_poly.pdbx_strand_id
1 'polypeptide(L)'
;MLKLLLFLTMIINLSAISEEKRKEYEKRDQYTEATRNLIRVKDWKTNFNNLNKLGPYFMKEIESIKSLFNLSEKDFSIFCTPYDTICPPLSTNHTFIKHQYTIKEYYSFINTLKHKNPNQAAYLIYEIYDLETIFGITQETIYSFNENKPELAITYNPTYKKTFETLKNIHYKAQNDFDLATNILKQNYTDNNFDTFMLKFIEIHKLATHAYFNLHNLLYKCIYSRSTEEKNKYCNYN
;
A
#
# COMPACT_ATOMS: atom_id res chain seq x y z
N MET A 1 45.27 12.94 -22.39
CA MET A 1 44.42 11.79 -22.76
C MET A 1 43.97 10.96 -21.55
N LEU A 2 44.87 10.45 -20.71
CA LEU A 2 44.49 9.58 -19.57
C LEU A 2 43.44 10.20 -18.62
N LYS A 3 43.59 11.48 -18.25
CA LYS A 3 42.61 12.20 -17.41
C LYS A 3 41.23 12.37 -18.06
N LEU A 4 41.19 12.54 -19.38
CA LEU A 4 39.94 12.67 -20.13
C LEU A 4 39.22 11.31 -20.20
N LEU A 5 40.00 10.23 -20.40
CA LEU A 5 39.50 8.85 -20.42
C LEU A 5 38.92 8.42 -19.06
N LEU A 6 39.59 8.78 -17.96
CA LEU A 6 39.11 8.53 -16.60
C LEU A 6 37.83 9.32 -16.26
N PHE A 7 37.71 10.54 -16.77
CA PHE A 7 36.49 11.34 -16.61
C PHE A 7 35.32 10.77 -17.41
N LEU A 8 35.56 10.33 -18.65
CA LEU A 8 34.57 9.68 -19.50
C LEU A 8 34.09 8.33 -18.91
N THR A 9 34.98 7.51 -18.37
CA THR A 9 34.58 6.25 -17.72
C THR A 9 33.77 6.49 -16.44
N MET A 10 34.11 7.52 -15.66
CA MET A 10 33.32 7.92 -14.50
C MET A 10 31.90 8.35 -14.89
N ILE A 11 31.75 9.16 -15.95
CA ILE A 11 30.42 9.58 -16.46
C ILE A 11 29.61 8.38 -16.93
N ILE A 12 30.21 7.49 -17.74
CA ILE A 12 29.52 6.29 -18.26
C ILE A 12 29.04 5.40 -17.10
N ASN A 13 29.88 5.23 -16.07
CA ASN A 13 29.50 4.45 -14.88
C ASN A 13 28.37 5.12 -14.08
N LEU A 14 28.39 6.45 -13.91
CA LEU A 14 27.29 7.16 -13.24
C LEU A 14 25.98 7.08 -14.02
N SER A 15 26.03 7.20 -15.35
CA SER A 15 24.86 7.02 -16.21
C SER A 15 24.32 5.59 -16.14
N ALA A 16 25.18 4.58 -16.13
CA ALA A 16 24.77 3.18 -15.99
C ALA A 16 24.11 2.91 -14.63
N ILE A 17 24.67 3.44 -13.53
CA ILE A 17 24.08 3.33 -12.18
C ILE A 17 22.72 4.05 -12.12
N SER A 18 22.59 5.22 -12.74
CA SER A 18 21.33 5.96 -12.82
C SER A 18 20.25 5.17 -13.56
N GLU A 19 20.62 4.58 -14.69
CA GLU A 19 19.72 3.77 -15.52
C GLU A 19 19.29 2.48 -14.81
N GLU A 20 20.21 1.82 -14.09
CA GLU A 20 19.91 0.64 -13.29
C GLU A 20 18.93 0.97 -12.15
N LYS A 21 19.16 2.08 -11.43
CA LYS A 21 18.24 2.57 -10.41
C LYS A 21 16.85 2.85 -10.99
N ARG A 22 16.79 3.53 -12.14
CA ARG A 22 15.52 3.83 -12.81
C ARG A 22 14.75 2.54 -13.15
N LYS A 23 15.43 1.54 -13.73
CA LYS A 23 14.82 0.24 -14.03
C LYS A 23 14.33 -0.49 -12.79
N GLU A 24 15.04 -0.36 -11.67
CA GLU A 24 14.59 -0.91 -10.39
C GLU A 24 13.32 -0.21 -9.88
N TYR A 25 13.23 1.11 -9.99
CA TYR A 25 12.02 1.86 -9.66
C TYR A 25 10.85 1.45 -10.54
N GLU A 26 11.03 1.40 -11.87
CA GLU A 26 9.97 1.00 -12.81
C GLU A 26 9.45 -0.43 -12.51
N LYS A 27 10.35 -1.37 -12.17
CA LYS A 27 9.96 -2.73 -11.75
C LYS A 27 9.15 -2.72 -10.44
N ARG A 28 9.53 -1.85 -9.49
CA ARG A 28 8.83 -1.72 -8.21
C ARG A 28 7.44 -1.13 -8.38
N ASP A 29 7.30 -0.14 -9.26
CA ASP A 29 6.02 0.48 -9.59
C ASP A 29 5.09 -0.52 -10.28
N GLN A 30 5.59 -1.26 -11.28
CA GLN A 30 4.85 -2.33 -11.94
C GLN A 30 4.39 -3.42 -10.96
N TYR A 31 5.27 -3.83 -10.04
CA TYR A 31 4.92 -4.78 -8.99
C TYR A 31 3.84 -4.24 -8.06
N THR A 32 3.94 -2.96 -7.67
CA THR A 32 2.95 -2.31 -6.79
C THR A 32 1.59 -2.22 -7.47
N GLU A 33 1.55 -1.82 -8.74
CA GLU A 33 0.33 -1.78 -9.53
C GLU A 33 -0.29 -3.18 -9.70
N ALA A 34 0.53 -4.20 -10.00
CA ALA A 34 0.06 -5.58 -10.12
C ALA A 34 -0.51 -6.12 -8.80
N THR A 35 0.12 -5.80 -7.67
CA THR A 35 -0.33 -6.18 -6.32
C THR A 35 -1.70 -5.61 -6.01
N ARG A 36 -1.90 -4.31 -6.31
CA ARG A 36 -3.17 -3.60 -6.08
C ARG A 36 -4.28 -4.08 -7.01
N ASN A 37 -3.96 -4.48 -8.23
CA ASN A 37 -4.91 -5.05 -9.19
C ASN A 37 -5.30 -6.50 -8.90
N LEU A 38 -4.52 -7.22 -8.08
CA LEU A 38 -4.77 -8.63 -7.81
C LEU A 38 -6.05 -8.80 -6.98
N ILE A 39 -7.02 -9.51 -7.55
CA ILE A 39 -8.29 -9.85 -6.89
C ILE A 39 -8.02 -10.82 -5.75
N ARG A 40 -8.37 -10.42 -4.52
CA ARG A 40 -8.31 -11.28 -3.33
C ARG A 40 -9.52 -12.21 -3.27
N VAL A 41 -9.31 -13.44 -2.80
CA VAL A 41 -10.33 -14.48 -2.56
C VAL A 41 -10.38 -14.87 -1.09
N LYS A 42 -11.45 -15.55 -0.66
CA LYS A 42 -11.68 -15.91 0.76
C LYS A 42 -10.57 -16.73 1.42
N ASP A 43 -9.87 -17.56 0.64
CA ASP A 43 -8.75 -18.34 1.13
C ASP A 43 -7.45 -17.51 1.10
N TRP A 44 -6.92 -17.22 2.29
CA TRP A 44 -5.70 -16.43 2.44
C TRP A 44 -4.47 -17.12 1.84
N LYS A 45 -4.40 -18.46 1.83
CA LYS A 45 -3.27 -19.19 1.24
C LYS A 45 -3.24 -19.02 -0.26
N THR A 46 -4.40 -19.03 -0.90
CA THR A 46 -4.53 -18.72 -2.32
C THR A 46 -4.06 -17.30 -2.62
N ASN A 47 -4.46 -16.30 -1.81
CA ASN A 47 -3.98 -14.92 -1.97
C ASN A 47 -2.46 -14.82 -1.80
N PHE A 48 -1.91 -15.43 -0.75
CA PHE A 48 -0.48 -15.48 -0.48
C PHE A 48 0.31 -16.05 -1.66
N ASN A 49 -0.17 -17.18 -2.21
CA ASN A 49 0.45 -17.82 -3.36
C ASN A 49 0.35 -16.95 -4.62
N ASN A 50 -0.77 -16.26 -4.82
CA ASN A 50 -0.95 -15.36 -5.97
C ASN A 50 -0.01 -14.15 -5.89
N LEU A 51 0.16 -13.56 -4.70
CA LEU A 51 1.11 -12.47 -4.47
C LEU A 51 2.55 -12.93 -4.69
N ASN A 52 2.91 -14.12 -4.20
CA ASN A 52 4.24 -14.70 -4.44
C ASN A 52 4.54 -14.89 -5.94
N LYS A 53 3.53 -15.24 -6.74
CA LYS A 53 3.68 -15.38 -8.20
C LYS A 53 3.92 -14.05 -8.93
N LEU A 54 3.60 -12.91 -8.33
CA LEU A 54 3.87 -11.58 -8.93
C LEU A 54 5.37 -11.25 -8.96
N GLY A 55 6.17 -11.92 -8.14
CA GLY A 55 7.62 -11.78 -8.14
C GLY A 55 8.25 -11.84 -6.75
N PRO A 56 9.58 -11.67 -6.67
CA PRO A 56 10.33 -11.89 -5.43
C PRO A 56 10.08 -10.83 -4.34
N TYR A 57 9.49 -9.68 -4.70
CA TYR A 57 9.28 -8.57 -3.76
C TYR A 57 8.34 -8.96 -2.61
N PHE A 58 7.26 -9.73 -2.89
CA PHE A 58 6.33 -10.19 -1.87
C PHE A 58 7.04 -11.01 -0.79
N MET A 59 7.74 -12.08 -1.20
CA MET A 59 8.40 -12.96 -0.24
C MET A 59 9.55 -12.28 0.50
N LYS A 60 10.28 -11.37 -0.15
CA LYS A 60 11.29 -10.55 0.53
C LYS A 60 10.68 -9.70 1.65
N GLU A 61 9.51 -9.12 1.41
CA GLU A 61 8.79 -8.36 2.42
C GLU A 61 8.29 -9.26 3.56
N ILE A 62 7.69 -10.42 3.24
CA ILE A 62 7.22 -11.39 4.23
C ILE A 62 8.36 -11.86 5.15
N GLU A 63 9.52 -12.23 4.59
CA GLU A 63 10.67 -12.64 5.40
C GLU A 63 11.25 -11.47 6.20
N SER A 64 11.21 -10.25 5.65
CA SER A 64 11.61 -9.04 6.39
C SER A 64 10.70 -8.83 7.61
N ILE A 65 9.38 -8.94 7.46
CA ILE A 65 8.43 -8.83 8.58
C ILE A 65 8.68 -9.93 9.61
N LYS A 66 8.88 -11.18 9.16
CA LYS A 66 9.16 -12.32 10.06
C LYS A 66 10.44 -12.13 10.85
N SER A 67 11.45 -11.44 10.30
CA SER A 67 12.67 -11.13 11.06
C SER A 67 12.40 -10.33 12.34
N LEU A 68 11.32 -9.53 12.37
CA LEU A 68 10.89 -8.78 13.55
C LEU A 68 10.28 -9.67 14.64
N PHE A 69 9.87 -10.90 14.33
CA PHE A 69 9.25 -11.79 15.31
C PHE A 69 10.22 -12.31 16.36
N ASN A 70 11.52 -12.17 16.11
CA ASN A 70 12.61 -12.47 17.04
C ASN A 70 12.83 -11.36 18.09
N LEU A 71 12.17 -10.21 17.95
CA LEU A 71 12.24 -9.14 18.95
C LEU A 71 11.60 -9.59 20.26
N SER A 72 12.08 -9.03 21.37
CA SER A 72 11.44 -9.21 22.67
C SER A 72 9.99 -8.69 22.62
N GLU A 73 9.10 -9.23 23.45
CA GLU A 73 7.71 -8.75 23.52
C GLU A 73 7.61 -7.24 23.75
N LYS A 74 8.48 -6.72 24.64
CA LYS A 74 8.62 -5.30 24.89
C LYS A 74 8.91 -4.55 23.59
N ASP A 75 10.01 -4.91 22.91
CA ASP A 75 10.46 -4.26 21.67
C ASP A 75 9.48 -4.44 20.50
N PHE A 76 8.74 -5.54 20.47
CA PHE A 76 7.73 -5.79 19.46
C PHE A 76 6.49 -4.92 19.64
N SER A 77 6.20 -4.45 20.86
CA SER A 77 5.03 -3.60 21.17
C SER A 77 5.27 -2.09 21.10
N ILE A 78 6.54 -1.65 20.98
CA ILE A 78 6.85 -0.23 21.05
C ILE A 78 6.56 0.50 19.74
N PHE A 79 6.53 1.83 19.85
CA PHE A 79 6.51 2.74 18.71
C PHE A 79 7.75 3.63 18.79
N CYS A 80 8.43 3.80 17.65
CA CYS A 80 9.65 4.57 17.51
C CYS A 80 9.55 5.52 16.33
N THR A 81 9.87 6.79 16.55
CA THR A 81 10.10 7.76 15.49
C THR A 81 11.59 7.81 15.12
N PRO A 82 11.94 8.30 13.92
CA PRO A 82 13.33 8.53 13.54
C PRO A 82 14.08 9.50 14.48
N TYR A 83 13.35 10.30 15.26
CA TYR A 83 13.90 11.28 16.19
C TYR A 83 14.07 10.73 17.62
N ASP A 84 13.62 9.51 17.89
CA ASP A 84 13.66 8.93 19.23
C ASP A 84 15.07 8.41 19.55
N THR A 85 15.73 9.05 20.51
CA THR A 85 17.08 8.71 20.96
C THR A 85 17.15 7.45 21.82
N ILE A 86 16.01 6.98 22.33
CA ILE A 86 15.88 5.81 23.23
C ILE A 86 15.53 4.53 22.46
N CYS A 87 15.05 4.68 21.22
CA CYS A 87 14.66 3.59 20.33
C CYS A 87 15.76 2.95 19.44
N PRO A 88 17.03 3.42 19.38
CA PRO A 88 18.05 2.67 18.64
C PRO A 88 18.26 1.28 19.25
N PRO A 89 18.31 0.18 18.45
CA PRO A 89 18.43 0.12 16.99
C PRO A 89 17.11 0.00 16.21
N LEU A 90 15.96 -0.02 16.87
CA LEU A 90 14.65 -0.20 16.21
C LEU A 90 14.28 1.00 15.33
N SER A 91 14.64 2.21 15.74
CA SER A 91 14.42 3.42 14.95
C SER A 91 15.20 3.46 13.62
N THR A 92 16.22 2.61 13.45
CA THR A 92 16.98 2.46 12.20
C THR A 92 16.57 1.24 11.38
N ASN A 93 15.72 0.36 11.92
CA ASN A 93 15.19 -0.78 11.19
C ASN A 93 14.00 -0.35 10.31
N HIS A 94 14.23 -0.24 9.00
CA HIS A 94 13.20 0.20 8.05
C HIS A 94 11.93 -0.66 8.07
N THR A 95 12.06 -1.97 8.21
CA THR A 95 10.90 -2.88 8.26
C THR A 95 10.09 -2.65 9.52
N PHE A 96 10.76 -2.45 10.66
CA PHE A 96 10.09 -2.10 11.91
C PHE A 96 9.36 -0.77 11.79
N ILE A 97 10.05 0.29 11.34
CA ILE A 97 9.45 1.63 11.16
C ILE A 97 8.23 1.59 10.23
N LYS A 98 8.29 0.78 9.18
CA LYS A 98 7.21 0.62 8.21
C LYS A 98 5.95 0.00 8.82
N HIS A 99 6.12 -1.02 9.68
CA HIS A 99 5.01 -1.85 10.17
C HIS A 99 4.64 -1.64 11.65
N GLN A 100 5.40 -0.83 12.39
CA GLN A 100 5.24 -0.64 13.83
C GLN A 100 3.84 -0.19 14.26
N TYR A 101 3.14 0.59 13.44
CA TYR A 101 1.77 1.02 13.76
C TYR A 101 0.83 -0.19 13.80
N THR A 102 0.80 -0.99 12.73
CA THR A 102 0.03 -2.24 12.66
C THR A 102 0.43 -3.21 13.76
N ILE A 103 1.73 -3.38 14.00
CA ILE A 103 2.23 -4.30 15.03
C ILE A 103 1.78 -3.84 16.42
N LYS A 104 1.93 -2.57 16.76
CA LYS A 104 1.52 -2.02 18.06
C LYS A 104 0.01 -2.09 18.25
N GLU A 105 -0.77 -1.64 17.27
CA GLU A 105 -2.22 -1.55 17.34
C GLU A 105 -2.86 -2.94 17.56
N TYR A 106 -2.30 -3.97 16.93
CA TYR A 106 -2.81 -5.35 17.01
C TYR A 106 -1.85 -6.29 17.76
N TYR A 107 -1.05 -5.74 18.68
CA TYR A 107 0.05 -6.46 19.33
C TYR A 107 -0.38 -7.79 19.94
N SER A 108 -1.44 -7.81 20.76
CA SER A 108 -1.90 -9.04 21.43
C SER A 108 -2.23 -10.14 20.43
N PHE A 109 -2.91 -9.78 19.35
CA PHE A 109 -3.31 -10.72 18.31
C PHE A 109 -2.10 -11.20 17.49
N ILE A 110 -1.25 -10.28 17.02
CA ILE A 110 -0.07 -10.61 16.20
C ILE A 110 0.95 -11.41 17.01
N ASN A 111 1.20 -11.04 18.27
CA ASN A 111 2.13 -11.75 19.16
C ASN A 111 1.67 -13.19 19.39
N THR A 112 0.36 -13.43 19.52
CA THR A 112 -0.18 -14.80 19.58
C THR A 112 -0.03 -15.53 18.24
N LEU A 113 -0.45 -14.87 17.14
CA LEU A 113 -0.49 -15.49 15.82
C LEU A 113 0.90 -15.86 15.30
N LYS A 114 1.93 -15.04 15.55
CA LYS A 114 3.30 -15.32 15.06
C LYS A 114 3.89 -16.61 15.62
N HIS A 115 3.51 -17.01 16.84
CA HIS A 115 3.94 -18.26 17.46
C HIS A 115 3.20 -19.48 16.91
N LYS A 116 1.96 -19.30 16.43
CA LYS A 116 1.16 -20.37 15.81
C LYS A 116 1.48 -20.55 14.33
N ASN A 117 1.52 -19.44 13.59
CA ASN A 117 1.72 -19.42 12.15
C ASN A 117 2.40 -18.10 11.71
N PRO A 118 3.74 -18.06 11.63
CA PRO A 118 4.48 -16.84 11.33
C PRO A 118 4.19 -16.31 9.91
N ASN A 119 3.94 -17.18 8.93
CA ASN A 119 3.60 -16.73 7.58
C ASN A 119 2.24 -16.00 7.56
N GLN A 120 1.27 -16.51 8.34
CA GLN A 120 -0.05 -15.89 8.45
C GLN A 120 -0.01 -14.56 9.20
N ALA A 121 0.80 -14.45 10.26
CA ALA A 121 1.03 -13.19 10.96
C ALA A 121 1.68 -12.14 10.06
N ALA A 122 2.74 -12.52 9.33
CA ALA A 122 3.44 -11.61 8.42
C ALA A 122 2.55 -11.18 7.25
N TYR A 123 1.75 -12.10 6.70
CA TYR A 123 0.77 -11.82 5.67
C TYR A 123 -0.30 -10.82 6.13
N LEU A 124 -0.80 -10.96 7.37
CA LEU A 124 -1.76 -10.01 7.95
C LEU A 124 -1.19 -8.60 8.05
N ILE A 125 0.03 -8.47 8.59
CA ILE A 125 0.74 -7.18 8.70
C ILE A 125 0.90 -6.56 7.30
N TYR A 126 1.35 -7.36 6.34
CA TYR A 126 1.53 -6.93 4.96
C TYR A 126 0.25 -6.38 4.32
N GLU A 127 -0.86 -7.13 4.41
CA GLU A 127 -2.14 -6.75 3.78
C GLU A 127 -2.77 -5.52 4.47
N ILE A 128 -2.68 -5.40 5.80
CA ILE A 128 -3.14 -4.20 6.50
C ILE A 128 -2.34 -2.98 6.06
N TYR A 129 -1.01 -3.09 6.05
CA TYR A 129 -0.14 -1.99 5.64
C TYR A 129 -0.40 -1.56 4.17
N ASP A 130 -0.54 -2.52 3.25
CA ASP A 130 -0.82 -2.21 1.83
C ASP A 130 -2.18 -1.51 1.68
N LEU A 131 -3.20 -1.97 2.39
CA LEU A 131 -4.52 -1.34 2.37
C LEU A 131 -4.52 0.07 2.97
N GLU A 132 -3.83 0.29 4.09
CA GLU A 132 -3.65 1.62 4.69
C GLU A 132 -2.91 2.57 3.73
N THR A 133 -1.91 2.06 3.01
CA THR A 133 -1.20 2.81 1.97
C THR A 133 -2.16 3.21 0.83
N ILE A 134 -3.04 2.30 0.39
CA ILE A 134 -4.06 2.58 -0.62
C ILE A 134 -5.00 3.69 -0.11
N PHE A 135 -5.46 3.64 1.14
CA PHE A 135 -6.31 4.69 1.70
C PHE A 135 -5.59 6.04 1.77
N GLY A 136 -4.32 6.07 2.22
CA GLY A 136 -3.53 7.30 2.30
C GLY A 136 -3.38 7.97 0.93
N ILE A 137 -2.96 7.22 -0.09
CA ILE A 137 -2.79 7.77 -1.44
C ILE A 137 -4.13 8.20 -2.05
N THR A 138 -5.21 7.44 -1.80
CA THR A 138 -6.54 7.81 -2.28
C THR A 138 -7.03 9.10 -1.63
N GLN A 139 -6.77 9.28 -0.33
CA GLN A 139 -7.12 10.49 0.41
C GLN A 139 -6.35 11.71 -0.10
N GLU A 140 -5.05 11.57 -0.36
CA GLU A 140 -4.23 12.62 -1.02
C GLU A 140 -4.78 12.94 -2.41
N THR A 141 -5.11 11.91 -3.18
CA THR A 141 -5.71 12.06 -4.52
C THR A 141 -7.00 12.86 -4.43
N ILE A 142 -7.89 12.57 -3.46
CA ILE A 142 -9.12 13.34 -3.21
C ILE A 142 -8.81 14.80 -2.88
N TYR A 143 -7.80 15.09 -2.05
CA TYR A 143 -7.42 16.47 -1.74
C TYR A 143 -6.90 17.24 -2.96
N SER A 144 -6.19 16.58 -3.87
CA SER A 144 -5.72 17.18 -5.13
C SER A 144 -6.86 17.61 -6.08
N PHE A 145 -8.11 17.17 -5.86
CA PHE A 145 -9.25 17.70 -6.62
C PHE A 145 -9.61 19.15 -6.26
N ASN A 146 -8.99 19.72 -5.22
CA ASN A 146 -9.12 21.13 -4.87
C ASN A 146 -8.12 22.04 -5.65
N GLU A 147 -7.39 21.50 -6.62
CA GLU A 147 -6.52 22.31 -7.50
C GLU A 147 -7.29 22.93 -8.67
N ASN A 148 -6.81 24.07 -9.21
CA ASN A 148 -7.52 24.87 -10.22
C ASN A 148 -8.14 24.09 -11.38
N LYS A 149 -7.41 23.18 -12.05
CA LYS A 149 -7.96 22.42 -13.20
C LYS A 149 -9.04 21.42 -12.76
N PRO A 150 -8.79 20.55 -11.78
CA PRO A 150 -9.83 19.69 -11.21
C PRO A 150 -11.05 20.43 -10.67
N GLU A 151 -10.86 21.53 -9.96
CA GLU A 151 -11.93 22.33 -9.38
C GLU A 151 -12.87 22.88 -10.46
N LEU A 152 -12.30 23.40 -11.56
CA LEU A 152 -13.08 23.84 -12.72
C LEU A 152 -13.85 22.66 -13.34
N ALA A 153 -13.23 21.48 -13.47
CA ALA A 153 -13.91 20.30 -13.99
C ALA A 153 -15.10 19.87 -13.11
N ILE A 154 -14.95 19.87 -11.78
CA ILE A 154 -16.04 19.60 -10.83
C ILE A 154 -17.14 20.66 -10.93
N THR A 155 -16.76 21.93 -11.05
CA THR A 155 -17.70 23.05 -11.05
C THR A 155 -18.55 23.08 -12.31
N TYR A 156 -17.95 22.82 -13.47
CA TYR A 156 -18.61 23.01 -14.77
C TYR A 156 -19.06 21.71 -15.46
N ASN A 157 -18.70 20.53 -14.94
CA ASN A 157 -19.15 19.23 -15.49
C ASN A 157 -19.91 18.40 -14.44
N PRO A 158 -21.26 18.37 -14.49
CA PRO A 158 -22.08 17.63 -13.54
C PRO A 158 -21.81 16.11 -13.50
N THR A 159 -21.50 15.51 -14.65
CA THR A 159 -21.16 14.08 -14.74
C THR A 159 -19.87 13.80 -13.99
N TYR A 160 -18.85 14.63 -14.23
CA TYR A 160 -17.57 14.55 -13.53
C TYR A 160 -17.73 14.66 -12.02
N LYS A 161 -18.47 15.68 -11.56
CA LYS A 161 -18.78 15.88 -10.14
C LYS A 161 -19.48 14.66 -9.54
N LYS A 162 -20.49 14.11 -10.21
CA LYS A 162 -21.22 12.91 -9.75
C LYS A 162 -20.29 11.71 -9.62
N THR A 163 -19.43 11.45 -10.61
CA THR A 163 -18.45 10.37 -10.57
C THR A 163 -17.47 10.54 -9.41
N PHE A 164 -16.88 11.73 -9.26
CA PHE A 164 -15.97 12.03 -8.16
C PHE A 164 -16.63 11.79 -6.79
N GLU A 165 -17.82 12.36 -6.56
CA GLU A 165 -18.55 12.19 -5.30
C GLU A 165 -18.89 10.72 -5.02
N THR A 166 -19.26 9.96 -6.04
CA THR A 166 -19.54 8.52 -5.91
C THR A 166 -18.29 7.75 -5.47
N LEU A 167 -17.16 7.97 -6.12
CA LEU A 167 -15.90 7.29 -5.79
C LEU A 167 -15.37 7.71 -4.41
N LYS A 168 -15.48 9.00 -4.06
CA LYS A 168 -15.14 9.54 -2.75
C LYS A 168 -15.96 8.86 -1.64
N ASN A 169 -17.26 8.67 -1.86
CA ASN A 169 -18.13 7.97 -0.91
C ASN A 169 -17.77 6.48 -0.78
N ILE A 170 -17.38 5.81 -1.87
CA ILE A 170 -16.89 4.42 -1.83
C ILE A 170 -15.61 4.33 -0.98
N HIS A 171 -14.66 5.26 -1.16
CA HIS A 171 -13.44 5.35 -0.35
C HIS A 171 -13.77 5.46 1.14
N TYR A 172 -14.59 6.45 1.54
CA TYR A 172 -14.94 6.64 2.95
C TYR A 172 -15.71 5.47 3.55
N LYS A 173 -16.58 4.83 2.77
CA LYS A 173 -17.25 3.60 3.19
C LYS A 173 -16.23 2.48 3.46
N ALA A 174 -15.29 2.25 2.53
CA ALA A 174 -14.28 1.21 2.69
C ALA A 174 -13.39 1.45 3.91
N GLN A 175 -13.01 2.70 4.16
CA GLN A 175 -12.24 3.09 5.34
C GLN A 175 -13.01 2.84 6.64
N ASN A 176 -14.26 3.26 6.72
CA ASN A 176 -15.12 2.97 7.88
C ASN A 176 -15.32 1.46 8.09
N ASP A 177 -15.56 0.70 7.03
CA ASP A 177 -15.71 -0.75 7.12
C ASP A 177 -14.40 -1.43 7.59
N PHE A 178 -13.24 -0.88 7.21
CA PHE A 178 -11.93 -1.32 7.71
C PHE A 178 -11.78 -1.06 9.21
N ASP A 179 -12.06 0.16 9.67
CA ASP A 179 -12.01 0.52 11.08
C ASP A 179 -12.94 -0.37 11.94
N LEU A 180 -14.09 -0.73 11.40
CA LEU A 180 -15.01 -1.66 12.05
C LEU A 180 -14.48 -3.10 12.05
N ALA A 181 -13.88 -3.56 10.94
CA ALA A 181 -13.37 -4.92 10.82
C ALA A 181 -12.15 -5.16 11.72
N THR A 182 -11.27 -4.18 11.88
CA THR A 182 -10.06 -4.30 12.71
C THR A 182 -10.36 -4.47 14.19
N ASN A 183 -11.57 -4.12 14.66
CA ASN A 183 -12.01 -4.45 16.02
C ASN A 183 -11.97 -5.96 16.31
N ILE A 184 -12.11 -6.82 15.28
CA ILE A 184 -11.94 -8.28 15.42
C ILE A 184 -10.53 -8.62 15.90
N LEU A 185 -9.52 -7.87 15.45
CA LEU A 185 -8.11 -8.09 15.81
C LEU A 185 -7.74 -7.46 17.16
N LYS A 186 -8.56 -6.53 17.68
CA LYS A 186 -8.37 -5.88 18.98
C LYS A 186 -8.99 -6.67 20.14
N GLN A 187 -9.88 -7.61 19.83
CA GLN A 187 -10.49 -8.51 20.81
C GLN A 187 -9.48 -9.56 21.31
N ASN A 188 -9.82 -10.23 22.41
CA ASN A 188 -9.07 -11.41 22.86
C ASN A 188 -8.97 -12.44 21.74
N TYR A 189 -7.78 -13.00 21.55
CA TYR A 189 -7.52 -13.94 20.48
C TYR A 189 -8.41 -15.19 20.59
N THR A 190 -9.04 -15.55 19.47
CA THR A 190 -9.60 -16.89 19.18
C THR A 190 -9.06 -17.37 17.84
N ASP A 191 -9.02 -18.68 17.63
CA ASP A 191 -8.52 -19.28 16.38
C ASP A 191 -9.29 -18.77 15.14
N ASN A 192 -10.54 -18.33 15.30
CA ASN A 192 -11.41 -17.86 14.22
C ASN A 192 -11.30 -16.36 13.90
N ASN A 193 -10.64 -15.56 14.74
CA ASN A 193 -10.56 -14.11 14.53
C ASN A 193 -9.88 -13.76 13.20
N PHE A 194 -8.82 -14.50 12.83
CA PHE A 194 -8.12 -14.30 11.56
C PHE A 194 -9.05 -14.50 10.37
N ASP A 195 -9.71 -15.66 10.28
CA ASP A 195 -10.57 -15.99 9.13
C ASP A 195 -11.77 -15.03 9.06
N THR A 196 -12.35 -14.68 10.22
CA THR A 196 -13.46 -13.72 10.29
C THR A 196 -13.03 -12.33 9.80
N PHE A 197 -11.83 -11.87 10.19
CA PHE A 197 -11.27 -10.62 9.70
C PHE A 197 -11.02 -10.70 8.18
N MET A 198 -10.35 -11.75 7.70
CA MET A 198 -9.99 -11.88 6.28
C MET A 198 -11.22 -11.90 5.36
N LEU A 199 -12.32 -12.54 5.78
CA LEU A 199 -13.57 -12.53 5.03
C LEU A 199 -14.10 -11.10 4.80
N LYS A 200 -14.00 -10.21 5.79
CA LYS A 200 -14.38 -8.80 5.65
C LYS A 200 -13.33 -8.03 4.85
N PHE A 201 -12.05 -8.27 5.14
CA PHE A 201 -10.92 -7.60 4.51
C PHE A 201 -10.97 -7.67 2.98
N ILE A 202 -11.34 -8.82 2.41
CA ILE A 202 -11.39 -9.00 0.95
C ILE A 202 -12.37 -8.05 0.27
N GLU A 203 -13.57 -7.91 0.84
CA GLU A 203 -14.59 -7.00 0.30
C GLU A 203 -14.16 -5.54 0.47
N ILE A 204 -13.53 -5.21 1.60
CA ILE A 204 -12.97 -3.89 1.88
C ILE A 204 -11.86 -3.56 0.87
N HIS A 205 -10.90 -4.46 0.68
CA HIS A 205 -9.79 -4.32 -0.27
C HIS A 205 -10.32 -4.09 -1.69
N LYS A 206 -11.36 -4.83 -2.11
CA LYS A 206 -12.00 -4.64 -3.40
C LYS A 206 -12.60 -3.24 -3.56
N LEU A 207 -13.30 -2.73 -2.54
CA LEU A 207 -13.85 -1.37 -2.57
C LEU A 207 -12.76 -0.30 -2.57
N ALA A 208 -11.73 -0.46 -1.73
CA ALA A 208 -10.61 0.47 -1.62
C ALA A 208 -9.81 0.57 -2.92
N THR A 209 -9.43 -0.57 -3.50
CA THR A 209 -8.71 -0.61 -4.79
C THR A 209 -9.55 -0.06 -5.94
N HIS A 210 -10.86 -0.34 -5.95
CA HIS A 210 -11.77 0.24 -6.91
C HIS A 210 -11.79 1.78 -6.81
N ALA A 211 -11.94 2.34 -5.61
CA ALA A 211 -11.91 3.79 -5.43
C ALA A 211 -10.55 4.37 -5.82
N TYR A 212 -9.45 3.77 -5.37
CA TYR A 212 -8.07 4.16 -5.68
C TYR A 212 -7.82 4.29 -7.17
N PHE A 213 -8.04 3.22 -7.95
CA PHE A 213 -7.72 3.23 -9.37
C PHE A 213 -8.60 4.20 -10.14
N ASN A 214 -9.89 4.30 -9.80
CA ASN A 214 -10.81 5.16 -10.52
C ASN A 214 -10.63 6.64 -10.17
N LEU A 215 -10.33 7.00 -8.92
CA LEU A 215 -9.98 8.38 -8.55
C LEU A 215 -8.65 8.80 -9.20
N HIS A 216 -7.66 7.91 -9.20
CA HIS A 216 -6.38 8.17 -9.85
C HIS A 216 -6.53 8.36 -11.36
N ASN A 217 -7.30 7.50 -12.04
CA ASN A 217 -7.59 7.66 -13.47
C ASN A 217 -8.39 8.95 -13.75
N LEU A 218 -9.36 9.27 -12.90
CA LEU A 218 -10.18 10.46 -13.05
C LEU A 218 -9.33 11.74 -12.93
N LEU A 219 -8.42 11.80 -11.96
CA LEU A 219 -7.52 12.95 -11.79
C LEU A 219 -6.47 13.01 -12.92
N TYR A 220 -5.69 11.95 -13.10
CA TYR A 220 -4.49 12.01 -13.92
C TYR A 220 -4.74 11.72 -15.40
N LYS A 221 -5.70 10.84 -15.74
CA LYS A 221 -5.99 10.46 -17.14
C LYS A 221 -7.17 11.23 -17.74
N CYS A 222 -8.13 11.68 -16.94
CA CYS A 222 -9.21 12.54 -17.44
C CYS A 222 -8.84 14.03 -17.37
N ILE A 223 -8.48 14.58 -16.20
CA ILE A 223 -8.21 16.03 -16.12
C ILE A 223 -6.84 16.37 -16.71
N TYR A 224 -5.79 15.69 -16.24
CA TYR A 224 -4.42 16.08 -16.53
C TYR A 224 -3.87 15.53 -17.86
N SER A 225 -4.56 14.57 -18.50
CA SER A 225 -4.10 14.05 -19.79
C SER A 225 -4.08 15.14 -20.87
N ARG A 226 -3.13 15.00 -21.79
CA ARG A 226 -3.06 15.78 -23.03
C ARG A 226 -3.74 15.06 -24.20
N SER A 227 -4.12 13.79 -24.04
CA SER A 227 -4.76 12.95 -25.06
C SER A 227 -6.28 13.04 -24.98
N THR A 228 -6.93 13.44 -26.08
CA THR A 228 -8.40 13.47 -26.19
C THR A 228 -9.02 12.08 -26.06
N GLU A 229 -8.31 11.04 -26.52
CA GLU A 229 -8.76 9.64 -26.42
C GLU A 229 -8.80 9.16 -24.96
N GLU A 230 -7.74 9.45 -24.19
CA GLU A 230 -7.71 9.11 -22.76
C GLU A 230 -8.77 9.87 -21.98
N LYS A 231 -8.99 11.15 -22.29
CA LYS A 231 -10.07 11.94 -21.69
C LYS A 231 -11.42 11.29 -21.93
N ASN A 232 -11.74 10.95 -23.17
CA ASN A 232 -13.03 10.35 -23.51
C ASN A 232 -13.25 9.00 -22.82
N LYS A 233 -12.18 8.23 -22.59
CA LYS A 233 -12.22 6.92 -21.93
C LYS A 233 -12.44 7.02 -20.42
N TYR A 234 -11.84 8.00 -19.75
CA TYR A 234 -11.82 8.08 -18.28
C TYR A 234 -12.70 9.18 -17.68
N CYS A 235 -13.23 10.11 -18.49
CA CYS A 235 -14.10 11.20 -18.01
C CYS A 235 -15.59 10.81 -17.90
N ASN A 236 -16.01 9.68 -18.45
CA ASN A 236 -17.39 9.20 -18.39
C ASN A 236 -17.43 7.87 -17.64
N TYR A 237 -17.76 7.92 -16.36
CA TYR A 237 -18.04 6.71 -15.58
C TYR A 237 -19.54 6.43 -15.65
N ASN A 238 -19.92 5.38 -16.36
CA ASN A 238 -21.29 4.83 -16.36
C ASN A 238 -21.39 3.70 -15.34
#